data_AF-A0A1I2G1W2-F1
#
_entry.id   AF-A0A1I2G1W2-F1
#
_cell.length_a   1.000
_cell.length_b   1.000
_cell.length_c   1.000
_cell.angle_alpha   90.00
_cell.angle_beta   90.00
_cell.angle_gamma   90.00
#
_symmetry.space_group_name_H-M   'P 1'
#
loop_
_entity.id
_entity.type
_entity.pdbx_description
1 polymer ?
#
loop_
_entity_poly.entity_id
_entity_poly.type
_entity_poly.pdbx_seq_one_letter_code
_entity_poly.pdbx_strand_id
1 'polypeptide(L)'
;MPSIAQKTDWKTEKMPGKIQSLDFQRVFSSEEFDLIRRGLIPREMEDKWFIYYENSLLNIHRSWTGAHIYKIVIEHQEDGIYKVMQVIANRAEDQFNQKDNDYDILLVNYLIDRLLLGKNISFPVPAEVTTEEAALFKHSLVGHATPNIIDKIPEIKITFGQRLQGCLIGGAIGDALGSFYEGRANVESVEFEKLNGITDDTQLTLATCEAILGSRGVSPESIAKKMLEWYNNRKLSGLGASTLKALRDLQVGAHWGLSGRSGEYAAGNGAAMRIAPLVFFVNIETEKTLIRDVCNITHKNDEAYTGCLSILYALHYIITDQWFPNQSLLNLIASQLPDTSVRDNLLKLQENPTLSISEAAHLVGTSGHVIESVPFSIFAAQKIKEHNFEDIISEIILCGGDTDTNASLAGHIMGAFIGLPGFSAKALSTFRKTKECDYILQIGDELTEMLQDKVRQGTEKK
;
A
#
# COMPACT_ATOMS: atom_id res chain seq x y z
N MET A 1 11.24 6.13 -29.09
CA MET A 1 10.23 5.10 -29.44
C MET A 1 10.95 3.78 -29.53
N PRO A 2 10.79 2.88 -28.54
CA PRO A 2 11.34 1.53 -28.63
C PRO A 2 10.70 0.77 -29.80
N SER A 3 11.50 -0.07 -30.47
CA SER A 3 11.08 -0.86 -31.62
C SER A 3 10.16 -2.02 -31.20
N ILE A 4 9.11 -2.27 -31.98
CA ILE A 4 8.29 -3.48 -31.87
C ILE A 4 9.16 -4.69 -32.20
N ALA A 5 9.21 -5.68 -31.31
CA ALA A 5 9.96 -6.91 -31.53
C ALA A 5 9.41 -7.67 -32.75
N GLN A 6 10.30 -7.99 -33.67
CA GLN A 6 10.05 -8.76 -34.88
C GLN A 6 10.78 -10.09 -34.79
N LYS A 7 10.24 -11.13 -35.42
CA LYS A 7 10.81 -12.48 -35.46
C LYS A 7 12.31 -12.54 -35.77
N THR A 8 12.81 -11.60 -36.58
CA THR A 8 14.21 -11.51 -37.01
C THR A 8 15.15 -10.85 -36.01
N ASP A 9 14.63 -10.24 -34.94
CA ASP A 9 15.42 -9.49 -33.96
C ASP A 9 16.23 -10.39 -33.02
N TRP A 10 15.89 -11.68 -32.95
CA TRP A 10 16.62 -12.66 -32.15
C TRP A 10 16.58 -14.05 -32.79
N LYS A 11 17.38 -14.98 -32.24
CA LYS A 11 17.38 -16.39 -32.68
C LYS A 11 16.00 -17.02 -32.44
N THR A 12 15.41 -17.60 -33.49
CA THR A 12 14.15 -18.34 -33.41
C THR A 12 14.23 -19.68 -34.14
N GLU A 13 13.64 -20.70 -33.54
CA GLU A 13 13.42 -22.02 -34.15
C GLU A 13 11.92 -22.26 -34.33
N LYS A 14 11.55 -23.15 -35.25
CA LYS A 14 10.13 -23.52 -35.42
C LYS A 14 9.67 -24.34 -34.22
N MET A 15 8.41 -24.15 -33.81
CA MET A 15 7.79 -25.01 -32.80
C MET A 15 7.79 -26.46 -33.31
N PRO A 16 8.21 -27.43 -32.49
CA PRO A 16 8.24 -28.83 -32.88
C PRO A 16 6.84 -29.41 -33.04
N GLY A 17 6.74 -30.62 -33.59
CA GLY A 17 5.45 -31.31 -33.76
C GLY A 17 4.85 -31.86 -32.45
N LYS A 18 5.67 -32.06 -31.42
CA LYS A 18 5.22 -32.54 -30.09
C LYS A 18 4.77 -31.34 -29.26
N ILE A 19 3.47 -31.09 -29.26
CA ILE A 19 2.83 -29.93 -28.61
C ILE A 19 1.66 -30.36 -27.73
N GLN A 20 1.26 -29.48 -26.82
CA GLN A 20 0.05 -29.61 -26.01
C GLN A 20 -0.77 -28.32 -26.09
N SER A 21 -2.08 -28.44 -26.28
CA SER A 21 -3.00 -27.31 -26.11
C SER A 21 -3.38 -27.20 -24.64
N LEU A 22 -3.35 -25.98 -24.10
CA LEU A 22 -3.72 -25.65 -22.73
C LEU A 22 -4.98 -24.78 -22.77
N ASP A 23 -5.92 -25.06 -21.86
CA ASP A 23 -7.10 -24.22 -21.68
C ASP A 23 -6.73 -23.02 -20.82
N PHE A 24 -6.82 -21.83 -21.40
CA PHE A 24 -6.44 -20.59 -20.75
C PHE A 24 -7.22 -19.44 -21.34
N GLN A 25 -8.12 -18.89 -20.54
CA GLN A 25 -8.93 -17.76 -20.93
C GLN A 25 -8.46 -16.51 -20.21
N ARG A 26 -8.17 -15.48 -20.99
CA ARG A 26 -7.76 -14.18 -20.50
C ARG A 26 -8.17 -13.10 -21.46
N VAL A 27 -8.48 -11.92 -20.94
CA VAL A 27 -8.83 -10.73 -21.72
C VAL A 27 -7.87 -9.60 -21.39
N PHE A 28 -7.62 -8.73 -22.36
CA PHE A 28 -6.78 -7.54 -22.25
C PHE A 28 -7.52 -6.33 -22.80
N SER A 29 -7.33 -5.17 -22.18
CA SER A 29 -7.77 -3.91 -22.77
C SER A 29 -6.93 -3.56 -24.01
N SER A 30 -7.36 -2.57 -24.79
CA SER A 30 -6.58 -2.05 -25.92
C SER A 30 -5.21 -1.53 -25.46
N GLU A 31 -5.13 -0.87 -24.31
CA GLU A 31 -3.89 -0.33 -23.75
C GLU A 31 -2.93 -1.43 -23.30
N GLU A 32 -3.44 -2.47 -22.63
CA GLU A 32 -2.62 -3.64 -22.25
C GLU A 32 -2.12 -4.37 -23.50
N PHE A 33 -2.99 -4.55 -24.50
CA PHE A 33 -2.61 -5.23 -25.73
C PHE A 33 -1.57 -4.44 -26.54
N ASP A 34 -1.64 -3.11 -26.50
CA ASP A 34 -0.64 -2.22 -27.10
C ASP A 34 0.78 -2.41 -26.52
N LEU A 35 0.88 -2.85 -25.27
CA LEU A 35 2.16 -3.23 -24.65
C LEU A 35 2.55 -4.66 -25.07
N ILE A 36 1.61 -5.60 -25.02
CA ILE A 36 1.84 -7.00 -25.40
C ILE A 36 2.39 -7.10 -26.82
N ARG A 37 1.80 -6.38 -27.78
CA ARG A 37 2.22 -6.44 -29.18
C ARG A 37 3.63 -5.90 -29.45
N ARG A 38 4.22 -5.15 -28.50
CA ARG A 38 5.62 -4.70 -28.61
C ARG A 38 6.62 -5.84 -28.39
N GLY A 39 6.21 -6.93 -27.74
CA GLY A 39 7.05 -8.09 -27.46
C GLY A 39 8.22 -7.79 -26.50
N LEU A 40 9.21 -8.68 -26.47
CA LEU A 40 10.41 -8.63 -25.64
C LEU A 40 11.65 -9.03 -26.45
N ILE A 41 12.58 -8.10 -26.62
CA ILE A 41 13.92 -8.38 -27.18
C ILE A 41 14.90 -8.53 -26.01
N PRO A 42 15.56 -9.70 -25.84
CA PRO A 42 16.63 -9.89 -24.87
C PRO A 42 17.77 -8.87 -25.08
N ARG A 43 18.41 -8.43 -24.00
CA ARG A 43 19.60 -7.56 -24.08
C ARG A 43 20.88 -8.39 -24.08
N GLU A 44 20.84 -9.50 -23.34
CA GLU A 44 21.92 -10.47 -23.20
C GLU A 44 21.34 -11.89 -23.16
N MET A 45 22.20 -12.91 -23.19
CA MET A 45 21.74 -14.32 -23.22
C MET A 45 21.09 -14.76 -21.89
N GLU A 46 21.40 -14.05 -20.82
CA GLU A 46 20.88 -14.22 -19.48
C GLU A 46 19.44 -13.72 -19.35
N ASP A 47 18.97 -12.88 -20.29
CA ASP A 47 17.56 -12.53 -20.47
C ASP A 47 16.88 -13.70 -21.19
N LYS A 48 16.36 -14.64 -20.41
CA LYS A 48 15.98 -16.00 -20.81
C LYS A 48 14.90 -16.14 -21.89
N TRP A 49 14.26 -15.04 -22.32
CA TRP A 49 13.07 -15.04 -23.17
C TRP A 49 13.11 -14.00 -24.28
N PHE A 50 12.78 -14.43 -25.49
CA PHE A 50 12.48 -13.57 -26.64
C PHE A 50 11.01 -13.71 -27.01
N ILE A 51 10.29 -12.60 -27.15
CA ILE A 51 8.84 -12.60 -27.38
C ILE A 51 8.51 -11.63 -28.52
N TYR A 52 7.67 -12.05 -29.45
CA TYR A 52 7.14 -11.16 -30.49
C TYR A 52 5.70 -11.53 -30.85
N TYR A 53 4.95 -10.53 -31.31
CA TYR A 53 3.59 -10.72 -31.79
C TYR A 53 3.54 -10.58 -33.31
N GLU A 54 2.99 -11.59 -34.00
CA GLU A 54 2.84 -11.62 -35.45
C GLU A 54 1.63 -12.47 -35.84
N ASN A 55 0.79 -12.00 -36.77
CA ASN A 55 -0.34 -12.75 -37.33
C ASN A 55 -1.28 -13.38 -36.26
N SER A 56 -1.72 -12.59 -35.28
CA SER A 56 -2.58 -13.05 -34.18
C SER A 56 -1.93 -14.02 -33.19
N LEU A 57 -0.61 -14.20 -33.28
CA LEU A 57 0.16 -15.10 -32.43
C LEU A 57 1.18 -14.32 -31.62
N LEU A 58 1.11 -14.47 -30.29
CA LEU A 58 2.22 -14.11 -29.41
C LEU A 58 3.14 -15.34 -29.28
N ASN A 59 4.36 -15.21 -29.79
CA ASN A 59 5.34 -16.28 -29.86
C ASN A 59 6.40 -16.06 -28.78
N ILE A 60 6.64 -17.07 -27.95
CA ILE A 60 7.58 -17.01 -26.82
C ILE A 60 8.68 -18.05 -27.03
N HIS A 61 9.92 -17.57 -27.11
CA HIS A 61 11.11 -18.35 -27.39
C HIS A 61 12.12 -18.26 -26.24
N ARG A 62 12.92 -19.30 -26.04
CA ARG A 62 14.15 -19.20 -25.23
C ARG A 62 15.20 -18.39 -25.97
N SER A 63 15.82 -17.43 -25.30
CA SER A 63 16.82 -16.54 -25.94
C SER A 63 18.10 -17.27 -26.36
N TRP A 64 18.61 -18.20 -25.55
CA TRP A 64 19.89 -18.86 -25.84
C TRP A 64 19.79 -20.02 -26.84
N THR A 65 18.69 -20.78 -26.84
CA THR A 65 18.47 -21.85 -27.83
C THR A 65 17.71 -21.38 -29.07
N GLY A 66 16.81 -20.40 -28.93
CA GLY A 66 15.81 -20.07 -29.95
C GLY A 66 14.59 -20.98 -29.94
N ALA A 67 14.55 -21.99 -29.07
CA ALA A 67 13.46 -22.95 -28.98
C ALA A 67 12.12 -22.23 -28.73
N HIS A 68 11.12 -22.53 -29.54
CA HIS A 68 9.78 -21.96 -29.42
C HIS A 68 9.03 -22.72 -28.33
N ILE A 69 8.75 -22.07 -27.20
CA ILE A 69 8.19 -22.72 -26.01
C ILE A 69 6.68 -22.59 -25.96
N TYR A 70 6.16 -21.36 -26.14
CA TYR A 70 4.72 -21.11 -26.10
C TYR A 70 4.28 -20.31 -27.31
N LYS A 71 3.08 -20.65 -27.80
CA LYS A 71 2.37 -19.90 -28.83
C LYS A 71 0.98 -19.60 -28.30
N ILE A 72 0.59 -18.33 -28.33
CA ILE A 72 -0.67 -17.87 -27.75
C ILE A 72 -1.48 -17.19 -28.86
N VAL A 73 -2.69 -17.71 -29.09
CA VAL A 73 -3.63 -17.17 -30.07
C VAL A 73 -4.44 -16.08 -29.39
N ILE A 74 -4.34 -14.84 -29.89
CA ILE A 74 -5.04 -13.68 -29.34
C ILE A 74 -5.88 -13.03 -30.45
N GLU A 75 -7.19 -12.91 -30.21
CA GLU A 75 -8.15 -12.36 -31.16
C GLU A 75 -8.82 -11.10 -30.61
N HIS A 76 -9.01 -10.11 -31.48
CA HIS A 76 -9.76 -8.90 -31.18
C HIS A 76 -11.27 -9.17 -31.15
N GLN A 77 -11.98 -8.61 -30.17
CA GLN A 77 -13.42 -8.70 -29.97
C GLN A 77 -14.09 -7.33 -30.23
N GLU A 78 -15.43 -7.28 -30.35
CA GLU A 78 -16.17 -6.10 -30.85
C GLU A 78 -16.10 -4.81 -29.99
N ASP A 79 -15.44 -4.80 -28.82
CA ASP A 79 -15.39 -3.64 -27.89
C ASP A 79 -13.96 -3.15 -27.56
N GLY A 80 -12.97 -3.40 -28.45
CA GLY A 80 -11.56 -3.03 -28.16
C GLY A 80 -10.90 -3.93 -27.11
N ILE A 81 -11.48 -5.11 -26.88
CA ILE A 81 -10.97 -6.15 -25.97
C ILE A 81 -10.24 -7.20 -26.81
N TYR A 82 -9.11 -7.68 -26.31
CA TYR A 82 -8.35 -8.77 -26.92
C TYR A 82 -8.45 -10.01 -26.03
N LYS A 83 -8.87 -11.14 -26.60
CA LYS A 83 -9.07 -12.39 -25.86
C LYS A 83 -8.06 -13.44 -26.26
N VAL A 84 -7.46 -14.10 -25.27
CA VAL A 84 -6.69 -15.32 -25.47
C VAL A 84 -7.64 -16.46 -25.77
N MET A 85 -7.48 -17.07 -26.94
CA MET A 85 -8.31 -18.17 -27.41
C MET A 85 -7.68 -19.52 -27.12
N GLN A 86 -6.35 -19.59 -27.16
CA GLN A 86 -5.62 -20.85 -27.00
C GLN A 86 -4.16 -20.58 -26.62
N VAL A 87 -3.60 -21.44 -25.77
CA VAL A 87 -2.16 -21.53 -25.53
C VAL A 87 -1.67 -22.90 -26.01
N ILE A 88 -0.58 -22.91 -26.76
CA ILE A 88 0.08 -24.12 -27.25
C ILE A 88 1.48 -24.16 -26.64
N ALA A 89 1.77 -25.21 -25.89
CA ALA A 89 3.06 -25.44 -25.24
C ALA A 89 3.88 -26.51 -25.96
N ASN A 90 5.20 -26.29 -26.02
CA ASN A 90 6.18 -27.24 -26.52
C ASN A 90 6.37 -28.40 -25.52
N ARG A 91 6.38 -29.64 -26.03
CA ARG A 91 6.57 -30.88 -25.25
C ARG A 91 7.74 -31.73 -25.74
N ALA A 92 8.63 -31.15 -26.55
CA ALA A 92 9.90 -31.75 -26.91
C ALA A 92 10.88 -31.67 -25.73
N GLU A 93 11.21 -32.83 -25.15
CA GLU A 93 11.93 -32.94 -23.87
C GLU A 93 13.39 -32.48 -23.97
N ASP A 94 13.96 -32.51 -25.16
CA ASP A 94 15.30 -32.00 -25.49
C ASP A 94 15.34 -30.46 -25.54
N GLN A 95 14.19 -29.79 -25.65
CA GLN A 95 14.11 -28.34 -25.78
C GLN A 95 13.62 -27.64 -24.51
N PHE A 96 12.70 -28.27 -23.76
CA PHE A 96 12.15 -27.69 -22.54
C PHE A 96 11.63 -28.77 -21.57
N ASN A 97 12.26 -28.85 -20.40
CA ASN A 97 11.97 -29.87 -19.39
C ASN A 97 10.88 -29.41 -18.39
N GLN A 98 9.73 -28.96 -18.91
CA GLN A 98 8.52 -28.71 -18.12
C GLN A 98 7.36 -29.52 -18.73
N LYS A 99 6.66 -30.28 -17.88
CA LYS A 99 5.61 -31.23 -18.27
C LYS A 99 4.27 -30.94 -17.61
N ASP A 100 4.23 -30.05 -16.63
CA ASP A 100 3.01 -29.66 -15.92
C ASP A 100 2.25 -28.56 -16.69
N ASN A 101 1.02 -28.89 -17.09
CA ASN A 101 0.13 -28.00 -17.81
C ASN A 101 -0.33 -26.81 -16.94
N ASP A 102 -0.61 -27.03 -15.65
CA ASP A 102 -1.10 -25.99 -14.75
C ASP A 102 0.01 -24.99 -14.46
N TYR A 103 1.23 -25.50 -14.28
CA TYR A 103 2.40 -24.66 -14.12
C TYR A 103 2.72 -23.83 -15.37
N ASP A 104 2.56 -24.40 -16.57
CA ASP A 104 2.74 -23.65 -17.81
C ASP A 104 1.80 -22.45 -17.91
N ILE A 105 0.55 -22.59 -17.44
CA ILE A 105 -0.40 -21.47 -17.38
C ILE A 105 0.07 -20.39 -16.42
N LEU A 106 0.58 -20.78 -15.24
CA LEU A 106 1.14 -19.82 -14.28
C LEU A 106 2.35 -19.09 -14.87
N LEU A 107 3.25 -19.81 -15.53
CA LEU A 107 4.44 -19.22 -16.14
C LEU A 107 4.07 -18.30 -17.31
N VAL A 108 3.14 -18.69 -18.18
CA VAL A 108 2.66 -17.83 -19.28
C VAL A 108 2.04 -16.54 -18.73
N ASN A 109 1.22 -16.62 -17.68
CA ASN A 109 0.69 -15.44 -17.01
C ASN A 109 1.81 -14.53 -16.50
N TYR A 110 2.79 -15.11 -15.81
CA TYR A 110 3.91 -14.36 -15.28
C TYR A 110 4.70 -13.66 -16.40
N LEU A 111 5.00 -14.34 -17.50
CA LEU A 111 5.75 -13.76 -18.61
C LEU A 111 5.00 -12.58 -19.23
N ILE A 112 3.67 -12.68 -19.40
CA ILE A 112 2.86 -11.57 -19.90
C ILE A 112 2.83 -10.42 -18.89
N ASP A 113 2.37 -10.66 -17.65
CA ASP A 113 2.17 -9.62 -16.66
C ASP A 113 3.48 -8.94 -16.26
N ARG A 114 4.51 -9.73 -16.02
CA ARG A 114 5.80 -9.19 -15.61
C ARG A 114 6.55 -8.60 -16.80
N LEU A 115 6.81 -9.37 -17.86
CA LEU A 115 7.76 -8.96 -18.89
C LEU A 115 7.16 -8.10 -20.00
N LEU A 116 5.87 -8.23 -20.29
CA LEU A 116 5.21 -7.45 -21.34
C LEU A 116 4.41 -6.27 -20.76
N LEU A 117 3.69 -6.48 -19.65
CA LEU A 117 2.87 -5.45 -19.01
C LEU A 117 3.60 -4.68 -17.89
N GLY A 118 4.75 -5.16 -17.43
CA GLY A 118 5.55 -4.49 -16.41
C GLY A 118 4.95 -4.50 -15.00
N LYS A 119 3.94 -5.35 -14.73
CA LYS A 119 3.30 -5.45 -13.42
C LYS A 119 4.27 -5.99 -12.36
N ASN A 120 4.06 -5.60 -11.11
CA ASN A 120 4.84 -6.09 -9.99
C ASN A 120 4.17 -7.33 -9.39
N ILE A 121 4.47 -8.50 -9.95
CA ILE A 121 3.91 -9.79 -9.52
C ILE A 121 5.01 -10.76 -9.11
N SER A 122 4.71 -11.62 -8.14
CA SER A 122 5.62 -12.67 -7.68
C SER A 122 5.82 -13.76 -8.73
N PHE A 123 7.01 -14.36 -8.76
CA PHE A 123 7.29 -15.48 -9.64
C PHE A 123 6.51 -16.72 -9.16
N PRO A 124 5.79 -17.44 -10.04
CA PRO A 124 5.07 -18.65 -9.65
C PRO A 124 6.08 -19.77 -9.40
N VAL A 125 6.38 -20.04 -8.13
CA VAL A 125 7.23 -21.15 -7.71
C VAL A 125 6.34 -22.39 -7.55
N PRO A 126 6.67 -23.55 -8.17
CA PRO A 126 5.93 -24.79 -7.97
C PRO A 126 5.93 -25.19 -6.49
N ALA A 127 4.83 -25.79 -6.01
CA ALA A 127 4.68 -26.20 -4.61
C ALA A 127 5.75 -27.20 -4.13
N GLU A 128 6.40 -27.90 -5.06
CA GLU A 128 7.44 -28.90 -4.80
C GLU A 128 8.83 -28.29 -4.57
N VAL A 129 9.01 -26.99 -4.86
CA VAL A 129 10.29 -26.28 -4.73
C VAL A 129 10.37 -25.62 -3.36
N THR A 130 11.45 -25.87 -2.62
CA THR A 130 11.66 -25.30 -1.29
C THR A 130 11.94 -23.78 -1.36
N THR A 131 11.71 -23.06 -0.25
CA THR A 131 11.95 -21.62 -0.16
C THR A 131 13.41 -21.24 -0.46
N GLU A 132 14.36 -22.11 -0.10
CA GLU A 132 15.80 -21.91 -0.35
C GLU A 132 16.16 -22.08 -1.85
N GLU A 133 15.45 -22.94 -2.56
CA GLU A 133 15.66 -23.23 -3.99
C GLU A 133 14.87 -22.28 -4.91
N ALA A 134 13.85 -21.61 -4.39
CA ALA A 134 12.94 -20.74 -5.15
C ALA A 134 13.68 -19.64 -5.95
N ALA A 135 14.73 -19.04 -5.37
CA ALA A 135 15.52 -18.01 -6.02
C ALA A 135 16.35 -18.56 -7.20
N LEU A 136 16.97 -19.72 -7.01
CA LEU A 136 17.72 -20.44 -8.05
C LEU A 136 16.78 -20.90 -9.17
N PHE A 137 15.62 -21.41 -8.80
CA PHE A 137 14.59 -21.85 -9.73
C PHE A 137 14.08 -20.68 -10.59
N LYS A 138 13.73 -19.55 -9.97
CA LYS A 138 13.38 -18.31 -10.67
C LYS A 138 14.48 -17.87 -11.63
N HIS A 139 15.73 -17.80 -11.16
CA HIS A 139 16.86 -17.39 -11.99
C HIS A 139 17.09 -18.33 -13.18
N SER A 140 16.86 -19.63 -13.02
CA SER A 140 16.96 -20.60 -14.11
C SER A 140 15.91 -20.38 -15.22
N LEU A 141 14.73 -19.90 -14.84
CA LEU A 141 13.60 -19.72 -15.76
C LEU A 141 13.57 -18.35 -16.40
N VAL A 142 13.81 -17.27 -15.67
CA VAL A 142 13.68 -15.89 -16.19
C VAL A 142 14.97 -15.08 -16.14
N GLY A 143 16.01 -15.56 -15.46
CA GLY A 143 17.33 -14.90 -15.39
C GLY A 143 17.23 -13.45 -14.94
N HIS A 144 17.87 -12.54 -15.68
CA HIS A 144 17.86 -11.10 -15.43
C HIS A 144 16.80 -10.35 -16.24
N ALA A 145 15.89 -11.07 -16.93
CA ALA A 145 14.92 -10.47 -17.83
C ALA A 145 14.09 -9.39 -17.11
N THR A 146 14.17 -8.18 -17.66
CA THR A 146 13.35 -7.05 -17.27
C THR A 146 12.41 -6.69 -18.41
N PRO A 147 11.28 -6.01 -18.14
CA PRO A 147 10.27 -5.74 -19.18
C PRO A 147 10.87 -4.99 -20.37
N ASN A 148 10.34 -5.19 -21.58
CA ASN A 148 10.85 -4.56 -22.83
C ASN A 148 10.57 -3.05 -22.95
N ILE A 149 10.40 -2.40 -21.81
CA ILE A 149 9.93 -1.03 -21.73
C ILE A 149 11.16 -0.13 -21.59
N ILE A 150 11.93 -0.02 -22.68
CA ILE A 150 12.91 1.07 -22.87
C ILE A 150 12.12 2.30 -23.29
N ASP A 151 11.54 2.91 -22.27
CA ASP A 151 10.91 4.22 -22.16
C ASP A 151 9.86 3.93 -21.11
N LYS A 152 10.23 4.18 -19.85
CA LYS A 152 9.34 4.27 -18.69
C LYS A 152 7.88 4.14 -19.16
N ILE A 153 7.19 3.02 -18.83
CA ILE A 153 5.82 3.23 -18.33
C ILE A 153 6.05 4.41 -17.41
N PRO A 154 5.45 5.61 -17.62
CA PRO A 154 5.56 6.60 -16.58
C PRO A 154 5.19 5.80 -15.35
N GLU A 155 6.17 5.55 -14.47
CA GLU A 155 5.94 5.11 -13.11
C GLU A 155 4.72 5.94 -12.79
N ILE A 156 3.55 5.33 -12.59
CA ILE A 156 2.35 6.13 -12.36
C ILE A 156 2.76 6.89 -11.12
N LYS A 157 3.20 8.13 -11.34
CA LYS A 157 4.07 8.77 -10.37
C LYS A 157 3.05 9.29 -9.44
N ILE A 158 2.81 8.49 -8.40
CA ILE A 158 1.71 8.71 -7.49
C ILE A 158 1.91 10.13 -7.00
N THR A 159 1.02 11.00 -7.45
CA THR A 159 1.17 12.41 -7.18
C THR A 159 1.00 12.62 -5.68
N PHE A 160 1.53 13.72 -5.16
CA PHE A 160 1.38 14.05 -3.75
C PHE A 160 -0.10 14.08 -3.33
N GLY A 161 -0.99 14.57 -4.20
CA GLY A 161 -2.44 14.53 -4.01
C GLY A 161 -3.01 13.10 -3.98
N GLN A 162 -2.60 12.23 -4.90
CA GLN A 162 -3.01 10.82 -4.88
C GLN A 162 -2.51 10.07 -3.65
N ARG A 163 -1.31 10.39 -3.13
CA ARG A 163 -0.81 9.86 -1.86
C ARG A 163 -1.64 10.37 -0.68
N LEU A 164 -2.02 11.66 -0.67
CA LEU A 164 -2.87 12.24 0.35
C LEU A 164 -4.26 11.60 0.36
N GLN A 165 -4.92 11.52 -0.80
CA GLN A 165 -6.22 10.85 -0.94
C GLN A 165 -6.11 9.39 -0.51
N GLY A 166 -5.07 8.69 -0.96
CA GLY A 166 -4.85 7.30 -0.57
C GLY A 166 -4.64 7.13 0.93
N CYS A 167 -3.91 8.05 1.57
CA CYS A 167 -3.73 8.08 3.02
C CYS A 167 -5.08 8.21 3.75
N LEU A 168 -5.93 9.17 3.38
CA LEU A 168 -7.22 9.38 4.02
C LEU A 168 -8.17 8.20 3.80
N ILE A 169 -8.25 7.68 2.57
CA ILE A 169 -9.11 6.54 2.23
C ILE A 169 -8.66 5.27 2.95
N GLY A 170 -7.36 5.00 2.96
CA GLY A 170 -6.80 3.81 3.61
C GLY A 170 -7.09 3.79 5.10
N GLY A 171 -6.90 4.92 5.80
CA GLY A 171 -7.27 5.05 7.21
C GLY A 171 -8.77 4.86 7.44
N ALA A 172 -9.61 5.51 6.63
CA ALA A 172 -11.06 5.39 6.74
C ALA A 172 -11.60 3.97 6.49
N ILE A 173 -11.00 3.20 5.57
CA ILE A 173 -11.33 1.80 5.37
C ILE A 173 -10.92 0.99 6.61
N GLY A 174 -9.70 1.20 7.10
CA GLY A 174 -9.16 0.50 8.27
C GLY A 174 -10.04 0.71 9.51
N ASP A 175 -10.34 1.96 9.84
CA ASP A 175 -11.27 2.36 10.90
C ASP A 175 -12.65 1.69 10.69
N ALA A 176 -13.32 1.97 9.57
CA ALA A 176 -14.72 1.55 9.41
C ALA A 176 -14.93 0.03 9.39
N LEU A 177 -13.92 -0.72 8.95
CA LEU A 177 -13.91 -2.17 8.97
C LEU A 177 -13.50 -2.69 10.35
N GLY A 178 -12.41 -2.17 10.93
CA GLY A 178 -11.92 -2.59 12.24
C GLY A 178 -12.93 -2.32 13.36
N SER A 179 -13.71 -1.24 13.28
CA SER A 179 -14.73 -0.87 14.26
C SER A 179 -15.91 -1.84 14.29
N PHE A 180 -16.13 -2.61 13.21
CA PHE A 180 -17.10 -3.68 13.23
C PHE A 180 -16.64 -4.83 14.13
N TYR A 181 -15.34 -5.11 14.17
CA TYR A 181 -14.76 -6.27 14.85
C TYR A 181 -14.20 -5.96 16.24
N GLU A 182 -14.08 -4.69 16.60
CA GLU A 182 -13.56 -4.26 17.90
C GLU A 182 -14.35 -4.89 19.07
N GLY A 183 -13.63 -5.39 20.07
CA GLY A 183 -14.20 -6.03 21.25
C GLY A 183 -14.86 -7.40 21.01
N ARG A 184 -14.84 -7.94 19.78
CA ARG A 184 -15.36 -9.29 19.48
C ARG A 184 -14.32 -10.36 19.75
N ALA A 185 -14.70 -11.37 20.52
CA ALA A 185 -13.88 -12.56 20.72
C ALA A 185 -14.05 -13.55 19.55
N ASN A 186 -12.98 -14.28 19.23
CA ASN A 186 -12.97 -15.40 18.28
C ASN A 186 -13.44 -15.03 16.86
N VAL A 187 -12.90 -13.95 16.29
CA VAL A 187 -13.11 -13.63 14.87
C VAL A 187 -12.34 -14.64 14.01
N GLU A 188 -13.05 -15.57 13.36
CA GLU A 188 -12.43 -16.60 12.51
C GLU A 188 -12.08 -16.09 11.10
N SER A 189 -12.85 -15.12 10.59
CA SER A 189 -12.63 -14.51 9.28
C SER A 189 -13.15 -13.08 9.22
N VAL A 190 -12.52 -12.27 8.39
CA VAL A 190 -12.90 -10.88 8.13
C VAL A 190 -13.63 -10.81 6.79
N GLU A 191 -14.87 -10.35 6.84
CA GLU A 191 -15.66 -10.04 5.67
C GLU A 191 -15.46 -8.55 5.37
N PHE A 192 -14.67 -8.27 4.34
CA PHE A 192 -14.28 -6.90 3.95
C PHE A 192 -15.46 -5.97 3.55
N GLU A 193 -16.68 -6.49 3.57
CA GLU A 193 -17.91 -5.77 3.25
C GLU A 193 -18.73 -5.37 4.49
N LYS A 194 -18.39 -5.90 5.68
CA LYS A 194 -19.09 -5.64 6.94
C LYS A 194 -18.46 -4.45 7.66
N LEU A 195 -19.09 -3.29 7.53
CA LEU A 195 -18.65 -2.04 8.17
C LEU A 195 -19.57 -1.65 9.31
N ASN A 196 -19.03 -0.96 10.32
CA ASN A 196 -19.80 -0.31 11.38
C ASN A 196 -19.77 1.23 11.27
N GLY A 197 -19.22 1.74 10.18
CA GLY A 197 -18.98 3.17 9.98
C GLY A 197 -17.69 3.64 10.67
N ILE A 198 -17.31 4.87 10.40
CA ILE A 198 -16.09 5.46 10.96
C ILE A 198 -16.24 5.83 12.45
N THR A 199 -15.15 5.76 13.22
CA THR A 199 -15.06 6.13 14.64
C THR A 199 -14.29 7.43 14.84
N ASP A 200 -13.88 7.73 16.07
CA ASP A 200 -13.12 8.92 16.39
C ASP A 200 -11.77 8.98 15.68
N ASP A 201 -11.22 7.86 15.22
CA ASP A 201 -10.06 7.77 14.34
C ASP A 201 -10.22 8.66 13.10
N THR A 202 -11.15 8.32 12.21
CA THR A 202 -11.37 9.09 10.98
C THR A 202 -12.05 10.41 11.27
N GLN A 203 -12.98 10.47 12.25
CA GLN A 203 -13.70 11.71 12.56
C GLN A 203 -12.76 12.81 13.08
N LEU A 204 -11.80 12.48 13.96
CA LEU A 204 -10.79 13.44 14.43
C LEU A 204 -9.71 13.71 13.39
N THR A 205 -9.44 12.75 12.50
CA THR A 205 -8.61 12.99 11.30
C THR A 205 -9.25 14.03 10.40
N LEU A 206 -10.54 13.92 10.11
CA LEU A 206 -11.30 14.89 9.31
C LEU A 206 -11.38 16.26 9.99
N ALA A 207 -11.59 16.31 11.32
CA ALA A 207 -11.50 17.55 12.08
C ALA A 207 -10.10 18.20 11.96
N THR A 208 -9.04 17.39 11.93
CA THR A 208 -7.67 17.87 11.73
C THR A 208 -7.49 18.43 10.31
N CYS A 209 -7.99 17.75 9.28
CA CYS A 209 -7.99 18.21 7.90
C CYS A 209 -8.75 19.54 7.72
N GLU A 210 -9.96 19.65 8.27
CA GLU A 210 -10.75 20.90 8.23
C GLU A 210 -10.03 22.06 8.91
N ALA A 211 -9.34 21.81 10.03
CA ALA A 211 -8.54 22.83 10.70
C ALA A 211 -7.37 23.30 9.84
N ILE A 212 -6.72 22.38 9.11
CA ILE A 212 -5.63 22.69 8.19
C ILE A 212 -6.13 23.55 7.02
N LEU A 213 -7.27 23.18 6.42
CA LEU A 213 -7.91 23.93 5.35
C LEU A 213 -8.28 25.35 5.81
N GLY A 214 -8.94 25.47 6.97
CA GLY A 214 -9.41 26.74 7.50
C GLY A 214 -8.28 27.70 7.91
N SER A 215 -7.17 27.18 8.41
CA SER A 215 -6.00 28.00 8.83
C SER A 215 -4.90 28.09 7.77
N ARG A 216 -5.04 27.38 6.64
CA ARG A 216 -4.04 27.24 5.57
C ARG A 216 -2.66 26.77 6.07
N GLY A 217 -2.64 25.98 7.13
CA GLY A 217 -1.44 25.41 7.73
C GLY A 217 -1.78 24.58 8.97
N VAL A 218 -0.78 24.07 9.66
CA VAL A 218 -1.00 23.33 10.90
C VAL A 218 -0.99 24.30 12.07
N SER A 219 -2.08 24.32 12.84
CA SER A 219 -2.26 25.18 14.02
C SER A 219 -2.90 24.37 15.14
N PRO A 220 -2.23 24.14 16.29
CA PRO A 220 -2.79 23.39 17.42
C PRO A 220 -4.09 24.01 17.94
N GLU A 221 -4.16 25.34 17.97
CA GLU A 221 -5.37 26.08 18.32
C GLU A 221 -6.53 25.79 17.36
N SER A 222 -6.28 25.84 16.06
CA SER A 222 -7.31 25.57 15.04
C SER A 222 -7.78 24.12 15.09
N ILE A 223 -6.86 23.17 15.28
CA ILE A 223 -7.17 21.75 15.44
C ILE A 223 -8.02 21.54 16.70
N ALA A 224 -7.61 22.07 17.85
CA ALA A 224 -8.37 21.96 19.10
C ALA A 224 -9.79 22.56 18.97
N LYS A 225 -9.90 23.73 18.34
CA LYS A 225 -11.20 24.38 18.07
C LYS A 225 -12.09 23.50 17.20
N LYS A 226 -11.53 22.91 16.14
CA LYS A 226 -12.30 22.07 15.21
C LYS A 226 -12.71 20.73 15.81
N MET A 227 -11.84 20.11 16.62
CA MET A 227 -12.19 18.94 17.42
C MET A 227 -13.35 19.25 18.39
N LEU A 228 -13.32 20.41 19.07
CA LEU A 228 -14.41 20.85 19.94
C LEU A 228 -15.71 21.10 19.16
N GLU A 229 -15.63 21.68 17.96
CA GLU A 229 -16.79 21.88 17.08
C GLU A 229 -17.46 20.54 16.72
N TRP A 230 -16.67 19.55 16.32
CA TRP A 230 -17.17 18.19 16.04
C TRP A 230 -17.79 17.53 17.27
N TYR A 231 -17.17 17.71 18.44
CA TYR A 231 -17.71 17.22 19.72
C TYR A 231 -19.07 17.84 20.05
N ASN A 232 -19.18 19.17 19.99
CA ASN A 232 -20.41 19.90 20.29
C ASN A 232 -21.55 19.54 19.32
N ASN A 233 -21.21 19.28 18.06
CA ASN A 233 -22.14 18.85 17.03
C ASN A 233 -22.46 17.34 17.07
N ARG A 234 -21.97 16.61 18.08
CA ARG A 234 -22.19 15.17 18.28
C ARG A 234 -21.77 14.33 17.07
N LYS A 235 -20.70 14.74 16.39
CA LYS A 235 -20.10 14.01 15.26
C LYS A 235 -19.06 12.97 15.68
N LEU A 236 -18.76 12.86 16.98
CA LEU A 236 -17.73 12.00 17.52
C LEU A 236 -18.33 10.75 18.19
N SER A 237 -17.82 9.57 17.86
CA SER A 237 -18.14 8.26 18.44
C SER A 237 -16.86 7.52 18.79
N GLY A 238 -16.84 6.66 19.81
CA GLY A 238 -15.64 5.88 20.18
C GLY A 238 -14.66 6.56 21.14
N LEU A 239 -14.87 7.85 21.45
CA LEU A 239 -13.93 8.69 22.21
C LEU A 239 -13.27 8.02 23.44
N GLY A 240 -11.95 7.85 23.35
CA GLY A 240 -11.09 7.49 24.47
C GLY A 240 -11.05 8.54 25.60
N ALA A 241 -10.68 8.10 26.80
CA ALA A 241 -10.78 8.91 28.02
C ALA A 241 -9.91 10.19 28.01
N SER A 242 -8.73 10.15 27.37
CA SER A 242 -7.83 11.31 27.23
C SER A 242 -8.42 12.37 26.31
N THR A 243 -8.94 11.95 25.15
CA THR A 243 -9.61 12.83 24.19
C THR A 243 -10.88 13.42 24.79
N LEU A 244 -11.72 12.62 25.44
CA LEU A 244 -12.94 13.10 26.09
C LEU A 244 -12.64 14.14 27.18
N LYS A 245 -11.58 13.93 27.99
CA LYS A 245 -11.15 14.94 28.97
C LYS A 245 -10.76 16.24 28.27
N ALA A 246 -9.92 16.17 27.24
CA ALA A 246 -9.48 17.35 26.52
C ALA A 246 -10.65 18.15 25.93
N LEU A 247 -11.61 17.46 25.31
CA LEU A 247 -12.80 18.10 24.75
C LEU A 247 -13.66 18.76 25.84
N ARG A 248 -13.78 18.16 27.03
CA ARG A 248 -14.48 18.76 28.17
C ARG A 248 -13.75 19.99 28.71
N ASP A 249 -12.42 19.94 28.82
CA ASP A 249 -11.61 21.09 29.23
C ASP A 249 -11.79 22.25 28.25
N LEU A 250 -11.72 21.97 26.94
CA LEU A 250 -11.95 22.95 25.87
C LEU A 250 -13.37 23.52 25.92
N GLN A 251 -14.38 22.67 26.17
CA GLN A 251 -15.79 23.08 26.25
C GLN A 251 -16.07 24.08 27.38
N VAL A 252 -15.33 24.00 28.49
CA VAL A 252 -15.42 24.98 29.60
C VAL A 252 -14.48 26.17 29.43
N GLY A 253 -13.81 26.30 28.27
CA GLY A 253 -12.99 27.46 27.90
C GLY A 253 -11.52 27.36 28.29
N ALA A 254 -11.01 26.17 28.62
CA ALA A 254 -9.57 26.01 28.88
C ALA A 254 -8.76 26.25 27.59
N HIS A 255 -7.54 26.80 27.76
CA HIS A 255 -6.59 26.90 26.65
C HIS A 255 -6.18 25.49 26.18
N TRP A 256 -6.02 25.28 24.88
CA TRP A 256 -5.70 23.96 24.31
C TRP A 256 -4.42 23.35 24.91
N GLY A 257 -3.38 24.17 25.12
CA GLY A 257 -2.12 23.72 25.74
C GLY A 257 -2.26 23.29 27.20
N LEU A 258 -3.36 23.64 27.88
CA LEU A 258 -3.67 23.24 29.25
C LEU A 258 -4.69 22.08 29.31
N SER A 259 -5.32 21.74 28.18
CA SER A 259 -6.33 20.68 28.09
C SER A 259 -5.71 19.27 28.08
N GLY A 260 -6.54 18.25 28.27
CA GLY A 260 -6.15 16.84 28.10
C GLY A 260 -5.55 16.19 29.34
N ARG A 261 -5.23 14.89 29.24
CA ARG A 261 -4.57 14.13 30.31
C ARG A 261 -3.06 14.29 30.22
N SER A 262 -2.38 14.09 31.34
CA SER A 262 -0.92 14.11 31.46
C SER A 262 -0.41 12.88 32.21
N GLY A 263 0.86 12.54 32.00
CA GLY A 263 1.52 11.40 32.63
C GLY A 263 1.14 10.06 31.98
N GLU A 264 1.29 8.97 32.71
CA GLU A 264 1.05 7.60 32.23
C GLU A 264 -0.36 7.39 31.65
N TYR A 265 -1.37 8.02 32.26
CA TYR A 265 -2.76 7.92 31.80
C TYR A 265 -3.05 8.60 30.45
N ALA A 266 -2.04 9.23 29.84
CA ALA A 266 -2.10 9.88 28.54
C ALA A 266 -1.29 9.14 27.47
N ALA A 267 -0.83 7.91 27.71
CA ALA A 267 -0.07 7.09 26.75
C ALA A 267 -0.95 6.28 25.77
N GLY A 268 -2.17 6.76 25.49
CA GLY A 268 -3.05 6.18 24.47
C GLY A 268 -2.66 6.58 23.04
N ASN A 269 -3.12 5.82 22.06
CA ASN A 269 -2.86 6.06 20.63
C ASN A 269 -3.72 7.17 19.99
N GLY A 270 -4.67 7.75 20.73
CA GLY A 270 -5.64 8.71 20.19
C GLY A 270 -5.03 9.98 19.57
N ALA A 271 -3.79 10.33 19.90
CA ALA A 271 -3.04 11.38 19.20
C ALA A 271 -2.45 10.89 17.86
N ALA A 272 -1.91 9.67 17.83
CA ALA A 272 -1.30 9.08 16.64
C ALA A 272 -2.36 8.78 15.56
N MET A 273 -3.54 8.29 15.94
CA MET A 273 -4.60 7.93 14.98
C MET A 273 -5.07 9.08 14.08
N ARG A 274 -4.90 10.33 14.51
CA ARG A 274 -5.34 11.53 13.78
C ARG A 274 -4.20 12.38 13.19
N ILE A 275 -2.95 11.94 13.33
CA ILE A 275 -1.78 12.76 12.99
C ILE A 275 -1.42 12.69 11.50
N ALA A 276 -1.85 11.65 10.78
CA ALA A 276 -1.41 11.33 9.43
C ALA A 276 -1.47 12.52 8.45
N PRO A 277 -2.53 13.35 8.41
CA PRO A 277 -2.60 14.48 7.47
C PRO A 277 -1.47 15.51 7.63
N LEU A 278 -0.89 15.65 8.82
CA LEU A 278 0.14 16.67 9.07
C LEU A 278 1.39 16.47 8.20
N VAL A 279 1.73 15.23 7.84
CA VAL A 279 2.93 14.89 7.05
C VAL A 279 3.00 15.69 5.73
N PHE A 280 1.85 16.06 5.17
CA PHE A 280 1.75 16.79 3.91
C PHE A 280 1.98 18.30 4.08
N PHE A 281 1.93 18.82 5.31
CA PHE A 281 1.91 20.26 5.61
C PHE A 281 3.00 20.73 6.56
N VAL A 282 3.79 19.84 7.14
CA VAL A 282 4.89 20.16 8.07
C VAL A 282 6.20 19.53 7.62
N ASN A 283 7.31 20.18 7.96
CA ASN A 283 8.63 19.58 7.95
C ASN A 283 8.92 18.96 9.32
N ILE A 284 8.87 17.63 9.38
CA ILE A 284 8.98 16.86 10.64
C ILE A 284 10.31 17.10 11.36
N GLU A 285 11.39 17.40 10.63
CA GLU A 285 12.70 17.63 11.24
C GLU A 285 12.78 18.98 11.95
N THR A 286 12.17 20.02 11.37
CA THR A 286 12.26 21.39 11.90
C THR A 286 11.08 21.79 12.76
N GLU A 287 9.95 21.11 12.66
CA GLU A 287 8.68 21.48 13.31
C GLU A 287 8.27 20.51 14.44
N LYS A 288 9.24 19.86 15.09
CA LYS A 288 9.02 18.92 16.21
C LYS A 288 8.19 19.52 17.35
N THR A 289 8.38 20.80 17.68
CA THR A 289 7.58 21.51 18.69
C THR A 289 6.11 21.62 18.28
N LEU A 290 5.84 21.93 17.01
CA LEU A 290 4.47 22.02 16.48
C LEU A 290 3.76 20.66 16.54
N ILE A 291 4.45 19.58 16.14
CA ILE A 291 3.92 18.21 16.22
C ILE A 291 3.63 17.85 17.68
N ARG A 292 4.52 18.21 18.59
CA ARG A 292 4.34 17.99 20.04
C ARG A 292 3.13 18.75 20.58
N ASP A 293 2.94 19.99 20.15
CA ASP A 293 1.79 20.79 20.55
C ASP A 293 0.47 20.16 20.07
N VAL A 294 0.42 19.62 18.85
CA VAL A 294 -0.76 18.91 18.33
C VAL A 294 -1.06 17.63 19.12
N CYS A 295 -0.03 16.86 19.49
CA CYS A 295 -0.18 15.70 20.38
C CYS A 295 -0.75 16.13 21.75
N ASN A 296 -0.15 17.17 22.33
CA ASN A 296 -0.46 17.68 23.67
C ASN A 296 -1.85 18.29 23.81
N ILE A 297 -2.58 18.54 22.71
CA ILE A 297 -4.02 18.92 22.77
C ILE A 297 -4.80 17.90 23.60
N THR A 298 -4.49 16.61 23.44
CA THR A 298 -5.22 15.53 24.15
C THR A 298 -4.33 14.60 24.95
N HIS A 299 -3.09 14.35 24.52
CA HIS A 299 -2.18 13.39 25.11
C HIS A 299 -0.85 14.07 25.47
N LYS A 300 -0.69 14.44 26.75
CA LYS A 300 0.57 15.01 27.28
C LYS A 300 1.44 13.91 27.86
N ASN A 301 2.05 13.15 26.95
CA ASN A 301 2.88 11.99 27.25
C ASN A 301 3.93 11.81 26.15
N ASP A 302 5.15 11.44 26.54
CA ASP A 302 6.26 11.29 25.58
C ASP A 302 6.13 10.05 24.69
N GLU A 303 5.55 8.94 25.18
CA GLU A 303 5.22 7.78 24.34
C GLU A 303 4.16 8.14 23.30
N ALA A 304 3.14 8.91 23.68
CA ALA A 304 2.11 9.38 22.74
C ALA A 304 2.71 10.27 21.63
N TYR A 305 3.63 11.16 22.01
CA TYR A 305 4.36 11.98 21.05
C TYR A 305 5.29 11.16 20.16
N THR A 306 6.04 10.20 20.71
CA THR A 306 6.89 9.31 19.93
C THR A 306 6.05 8.49 18.96
N GLY A 307 4.87 8.01 19.37
CA GLY A 307 3.91 7.37 18.48
C GLY A 307 3.48 8.26 17.31
N CYS A 308 3.18 9.54 17.58
CA CYS A 308 2.88 10.52 16.51
C CYS A 308 4.06 10.68 15.54
N LEU A 309 5.28 10.83 16.07
CA LEU A 309 6.48 10.90 15.23
C LEU A 309 6.69 9.65 14.40
N SER A 310 6.44 8.46 14.94
CA SER A 310 6.59 7.19 14.22
C SER A 310 5.71 7.13 12.98
N ILE A 311 4.43 7.51 13.10
CA ILE A 311 3.49 7.57 11.98
C ILE A 311 3.91 8.64 10.97
N LEU A 312 4.31 9.82 11.44
CA LEU A 312 4.75 10.90 10.56
C LEU A 312 6.02 10.53 9.79
N TYR A 313 7.02 9.92 10.42
CA TYR A 313 8.21 9.44 9.73
C TYR A 313 7.90 8.30 8.75
N ALA A 314 7.01 7.37 9.11
CA ALA A 314 6.57 6.31 8.21
C ALA A 314 6.02 6.91 6.91
N LEU A 315 5.09 7.86 7.04
CA LEU A 315 4.49 8.57 5.91
C LEU A 315 5.52 9.45 5.20
N HIS A 316 6.43 10.11 5.90
CA HIS A 316 7.48 10.95 5.31
C HIS A 316 8.32 10.17 4.32
N TYR A 317 8.88 9.04 4.75
CA TYR A 317 9.71 8.20 3.88
C TYR A 317 8.94 7.68 2.66
N ILE A 318 7.62 7.51 2.77
CA ILE A 318 6.75 7.11 1.67
C ILE A 318 6.52 8.27 0.70
N ILE A 319 6.09 9.44 1.19
CA ILE A 319 5.69 10.56 0.33
C ILE A 319 6.88 11.25 -0.34
N THR A 320 8.09 11.09 0.21
CA THR A 320 9.33 11.58 -0.38
C THR A 320 10.08 10.51 -1.17
N ASP A 321 9.48 9.34 -1.39
CA ASP A 321 10.08 8.21 -2.12
C ASP A 321 11.45 7.75 -1.54
N GLN A 322 11.61 7.81 -0.22
CA GLN A 322 12.83 7.43 0.52
C GLN A 322 12.77 6.04 1.16
N TRP A 323 11.66 5.32 1.03
CA TRP A 323 11.53 3.94 1.49
C TRP A 323 11.83 2.94 0.36
N PHE A 324 13.09 2.51 0.26
CA PHE A 324 13.56 1.61 -0.81
C PHE A 324 13.16 0.14 -0.58
N PRO A 325 13.08 -0.71 -1.64
CA PRO A 325 12.58 -2.08 -1.55
C PRO A 325 13.19 -2.93 -0.42
N ASN A 326 14.52 -2.92 -0.26
CA ASN A 326 15.23 -3.75 0.72
C ASN A 326 15.41 -3.08 2.10
N GLN A 327 14.63 -2.04 2.38
CA GLN A 327 14.75 -1.27 3.60
C GLN A 327 13.58 -1.52 4.55
N SER A 328 13.91 -1.81 5.81
CA SER A 328 12.94 -1.85 6.90
C SER A 328 12.48 -0.43 7.24
N LEU A 329 11.17 -0.21 7.13
CA LEU A 329 10.51 1.02 7.55
C LEU A 329 10.68 1.24 9.06
N LEU A 330 10.63 0.16 9.84
CA LEU A 330 10.84 0.19 11.29
C LEU A 330 12.23 0.74 11.65
N ASN A 331 13.28 0.27 10.97
CA ASN A 331 14.65 0.74 11.20
C ASN A 331 14.81 2.23 10.85
N LEU A 332 14.25 2.62 9.69
CA LEU A 332 14.23 4.01 9.24
C LEU A 332 13.62 4.94 10.28
N ILE A 333 12.49 4.54 10.85
CA ILE A 333 11.77 5.31 11.86
C ILE A 333 12.54 5.32 13.18
N ALA A 334 12.90 4.15 13.72
CA ALA A 334 13.56 4.03 15.02
C ALA A 334 14.88 4.81 15.13
N SER A 335 15.56 5.04 14.00
CA SER A 335 16.77 5.88 13.93
C SER A 335 16.53 7.37 14.18
N GLN A 336 15.30 7.85 14.01
CA GLN A 336 14.92 9.27 14.16
C GLN A 336 14.17 9.58 15.47
N LEU A 337 13.85 8.55 16.25
CA LEU A 337 13.03 8.68 17.45
C LEU A 337 13.86 8.88 18.73
N PRO A 338 13.31 9.58 19.73
CA PRO A 338 13.86 9.60 21.07
C PRO A 338 13.80 8.21 21.73
N ASP A 339 14.53 8.04 22.82
CA ASP A 339 14.57 6.79 23.58
C ASP A 339 13.29 6.60 24.40
N THR A 340 12.39 5.73 23.92
CA THR A 340 11.10 5.41 24.56
C THR A 340 10.68 3.97 24.25
N SER A 341 9.67 3.45 24.96
CA SER A 341 9.18 2.08 24.75
C SER A 341 8.55 1.86 23.36
N VAL A 342 7.96 2.90 22.74
CA VAL A 342 7.56 2.85 21.32
C VAL A 342 8.76 2.52 20.42
N ARG A 343 9.90 3.19 20.63
CA ARG A 343 11.14 2.94 19.87
C ARG A 343 11.67 1.54 20.13
N ASP A 344 11.65 1.07 21.38
CA ASP A 344 12.09 -0.27 21.74
C ASP A 344 11.28 -1.36 21.03
N ASN A 345 9.95 -1.21 20.99
CA ASN A 345 9.08 -2.16 20.27
C ASN A 345 9.29 -2.12 18.75
N LEU A 346 9.59 -0.95 18.15
CA LEU A 346 9.98 -0.86 16.73
C LEU A 346 11.29 -1.63 16.46
N LEU A 347 12.29 -1.48 17.32
CA LEU A 347 13.57 -2.21 17.21
C LEU A 347 13.38 -3.71 17.40
N LYS A 348 12.60 -4.11 18.41
CA LYS A 348 12.27 -5.51 18.69
C LYS A 348 11.62 -6.20 17.48
N LEU A 349 10.69 -5.53 16.80
CA LEU A 349 10.05 -6.02 15.58
C LEU A 349 11.02 -6.03 14.39
N GLN A 350 11.89 -5.01 14.29
CA GLN A 350 12.91 -4.92 13.23
C GLN A 350 13.93 -6.06 13.30
N GLU A 351 14.31 -6.50 14.50
CA GLU A 351 15.19 -7.65 14.71
C GLU A 351 14.56 -8.98 14.24
N ASN A 352 13.24 -9.00 14.04
CA ASN A 352 12.47 -10.17 13.66
C ASN A 352 11.63 -9.91 12.38
N PRO A 353 12.26 -9.60 11.23
CA PRO A 353 11.54 -9.13 10.03
C PRO A 353 10.66 -10.20 9.36
N THR A 354 10.93 -11.47 9.62
CA THR A 354 10.23 -12.63 9.04
C THR A 354 8.96 -13.00 9.78
N LEU A 355 8.64 -12.34 10.90
CA LEU A 355 7.39 -12.60 11.63
C LEU A 355 6.18 -12.37 10.71
N SER A 356 5.16 -13.19 10.91
CA SER A 356 3.80 -12.91 10.46
C SER A 356 3.19 -11.76 11.26
N ILE A 357 2.09 -11.18 10.78
CA ILE A 357 1.36 -10.12 11.49
C ILE A 357 0.87 -10.63 12.85
N SER A 358 0.38 -11.88 12.91
CA SER A 358 -0.07 -12.51 14.16
C SER A 358 1.08 -12.68 15.18
N GLU A 359 2.24 -13.15 14.76
CA GLU A 359 3.39 -13.27 15.67
C GLU A 359 3.89 -11.91 16.16
N ALA A 360 3.86 -10.89 15.31
CA ALA A 360 4.16 -9.52 15.72
C ALA A 360 3.16 -8.98 16.75
N ALA A 361 1.86 -9.24 16.56
CA ALA A 361 0.82 -8.91 17.53
C ALA A 361 1.08 -9.55 18.90
N HIS A 362 1.48 -10.83 18.93
CA HIS A 362 1.85 -11.51 20.17
C HIS A 362 3.12 -10.94 20.82
N LEU A 363 4.05 -10.38 20.02
CA LEU A 363 5.33 -9.89 20.51
C LEU A 363 5.24 -8.51 21.17
N VAL A 364 4.41 -7.62 20.64
CA VAL A 364 4.32 -6.22 21.09
C VAL A 364 2.94 -5.79 21.58
N GLY A 365 1.90 -6.60 21.36
CA GLY A 365 0.52 -6.28 21.71
C GLY A 365 -0.24 -5.54 20.61
N THR A 366 -1.55 -5.40 20.81
CA THR A 366 -2.50 -4.75 19.88
C THR A 366 -3.50 -3.85 20.59
N SER A 367 -3.24 -3.45 21.84
CA SER A 367 -4.17 -2.60 22.59
C SER A 367 -4.13 -1.12 22.18
N GLY A 368 -5.06 -0.32 22.70
CA GLY A 368 -5.08 1.13 22.52
C GLY A 368 -3.94 1.90 23.20
N HIS A 369 -2.97 1.20 23.79
CA HIS A 369 -1.75 1.80 24.28
C HIS A 369 -0.80 2.08 23.11
N VAL A 370 -0.22 3.28 23.05
CA VAL A 370 0.60 3.72 21.90
C VAL A 370 1.88 2.87 21.71
N ILE A 371 2.42 2.35 22.81
CA ILE A 371 3.59 1.45 22.85
C ILE A 371 3.32 0.15 22.08
N GLU A 372 2.07 -0.31 22.03
CA GLU A 372 1.69 -1.56 21.37
C GLU A 372 1.19 -1.28 19.94
N SER A 373 0.15 -0.45 19.84
CA SER A 373 -0.57 -0.18 18.58
C SER A 373 0.30 0.40 17.47
N VAL A 374 1.12 1.41 17.75
CA VAL A 374 1.90 2.10 16.72
C VAL A 374 2.99 1.20 16.12
N PRO A 375 3.86 0.54 16.91
CA PRO A 375 4.85 -0.38 16.37
C PRO A 375 4.23 -1.54 15.58
N PHE A 376 3.15 -2.14 16.12
CA PHE A 376 2.42 -3.21 15.45
C PHE A 376 1.86 -2.77 14.08
N SER A 377 1.18 -1.62 14.04
CA SER A 377 0.56 -1.09 12.82
C SER A 377 1.59 -0.77 11.73
N ILE A 378 2.75 -0.22 12.11
CA ILE A 378 3.83 0.07 11.16
C ILE A 378 4.46 -1.24 10.64
N PHE A 379 4.64 -2.24 11.51
CA PHE A 379 5.14 -3.55 11.09
C PHE A 379 4.20 -4.21 10.07
N ALA A 380 2.90 -4.22 10.35
CA ALA A 380 1.90 -4.78 9.44
C ALA A 380 1.88 -3.99 8.12
N ALA A 381 1.86 -2.65 8.17
CA ALA A 381 1.88 -1.80 6.99
C ALA A 381 3.12 -2.01 6.11
N GLN A 382 4.28 -2.35 6.69
CA GLN A 382 5.50 -2.66 5.94
C GLN A 382 5.31 -3.82 4.95
N LYS A 383 4.41 -4.77 5.25
CA LYS A 383 4.13 -5.95 4.42
C LYS A 383 3.41 -5.61 3.10
N ILE A 384 2.95 -4.37 2.90
CA ILE A 384 2.30 -3.90 1.64
C ILE A 384 3.19 -4.01 0.40
N LYS A 385 4.51 -4.18 0.59
CA LYS A 385 5.44 -4.45 -0.51
C LYS A 385 5.26 -5.84 -1.13
N GLU A 386 4.71 -6.78 -0.38
CA GLU A 386 4.65 -8.21 -0.72
C GLU A 386 3.21 -8.74 -0.74
N HIS A 387 2.29 -8.07 -0.04
CA HIS A 387 0.89 -8.46 0.11
C HIS A 387 -0.05 -7.32 -0.32
N ASN A 388 -1.32 -7.65 -0.57
CA ASN A 388 -2.33 -6.64 -0.90
C ASN A 388 -2.92 -5.99 0.37
N PHE A 389 -3.55 -4.83 0.17
CA PHE A 389 -4.11 -4.01 1.24
C PHE A 389 -5.15 -4.76 2.08
N GLU A 390 -6.05 -5.49 1.42
CA GLU A 390 -7.17 -6.16 2.06
C GLU A 390 -6.73 -7.30 2.98
N ASP A 391 -5.74 -8.08 2.55
CA ASP A 391 -5.19 -9.19 3.33
C ASP A 391 -4.52 -8.67 4.61
N ILE A 392 -3.69 -7.62 4.51
CA ILE A 392 -3.01 -7.03 5.67
C ILE A 392 -4.02 -6.45 6.66
N ILE A 393 -5.01 -5.68 6.19
CA ILE A 393 -6.06 -5.14 7.07
C ILE A 393 -6.84 -6.27 7.74
N SER A 394 -7.16 -7.34 7.00
CA SER A 394 -7.87 -8.49 7.55
C SER A 394 -7.03 -9.20 8.62
N GLU A 395 -5.74 -9.42 8.39
CA GLU A 395 -4.82 -10.01 9.36
C GLU A 395 -4.69 -9.16 10.63
N ILE A 396 -4.60 -7.84 10.49
CA ILE A 396 -4.59 -6.91 11.64
C ILE A 396 -5.85 -7.09 12.49
N ILE A 397 -7.03 -7.13 11.86
CA ILE A 397 -8.30 -7.27 12.56
C ILE A 397 -8.41 -8.65 13.24
N LEU A 398 -7.92 -9.71 12.60
CA LEU A 398 -7.90 -11.07 13.17
C LEU A 398 -7.02 -11.16 14.44
N CYS A 399 -6.03 -10.28 14.60
CA CYS A 399 -5.22 -10.21 15.82
C CYS A 399 -5.99 -9.67 17.03
N GLY A 400 -7.15 -9.04 16.82
CA GLY A 400 -7.96 -8.46 17.89
C GLY A 400 -7.29 -7.28 18.59
N GLY A 401 -7.80 -6.94 19.77
CA GLY A 401 -7.40 -5.73 20.51
C GLY A 401 -8.13 -4.50 19.99
N ASP A 402 -7.39 -3.43 19.78
CA ASP A 402 -7.87 -2.13 19.31
C ASP A 402 -7.91 -2.12 17.76
N THR A 403 -8.84 -2.90 17.21
CA THR A 403 -8.80 -3.30 15.79
C THR A 403 -9.07 -2.16 14.83
N ASP A 404 -9.93 -1.20 15.18
CA ASP A 404 -10.19 0.01 14.39
C ASP A 404 -8.93 0.87 14.30
N THR A 405 -8.31 1.20 15.43
CA THR A 405 -7.15 2.09 15.44
C THR A 405 -5.93 1.45 14.78
N ASN A 406 -5.65 0.17 15.06
CA ASN A 406 -4.53 -0.52 14.43
C ASN A 406 -4.70 -0.61 12.90
N ALA A 407 -5.90 -0.95 12.44
CA ALA A 407 -6.19 -1.02 11.01
C ALA A 407 -6.18 0.38 10.36
N SER A 408 -6.65 1.41 11.05
CA SER A 408 -6.62 2.81 10.60
C SER A 408 -5.19 3.33 10.43
N LEU A 409 -4.34 3.15 11.45
CA LEU A 409 -2.93 3.53 11.41
C LEU A 409 -2.17 2.85 10.27
N ALA A 410 -2.33 1.54 10.12
CA ALA A 410 -1.73 0.80 9.02
C ALA A 410 -2.31 1.25 7.66
N GLY A 411 -3.63 1.46 7.61
CA GLY A 411 -4.36 1.93 6.44
C GLY A 411 -3.86 3.27 5.92
N HIS A 412 -3.59 4.24 6.81
CA HIS A 412 -3.00 5.52 6.45
C HIS A 412 -1.63 5.36 5.76
N ILE A 413 -0.77 4.50 6.30
CA ILE A 413 0.59 4.24 5.78
C ILE A 413 0.51 3.54 4.43
N MET A 414 -0.24 2.43 4.35
CA MET A 414 -0.38 1.64 3.12
C MET A 414 -1.07 2.45 2.02
N GLY A 415 -2.12 3.19 2.37
CA GLY A 415 -2.86 4.05 1.45
C GLY A 415 -1.99 5.17 0.86
N ALA A 416 -1.12 5.79 1.66
CA ALA A 416 -0.14 6.76 1.16
C ALA A 416 0.88 6.11 0.22
N PHE A 417 1.26 4.84 0.46
CA PHE A 417 2.22 4.09 -0.35
C PHE A 417 1.67 3.74 -1.72
N ILE A 418 0.47 3.12 -1.77
CA ILE A 418 -0.17 2.68 -3.02
C ILE A 418 -0.86 3.83 -3.77
N GLY A 419 -1.22 4.91 -3.06
CA GLY A 419 -1.99 6.03 -3.59
C GLY A 419 -3.42 5.65 -3.99
N LEU A 420 -4.26 6.66 -4.28
CA LEU A 420 -5.62 6.42 -4.76
C LEU A 420 -5.71 5.40 -5.93
N PRO A 421 -4.84 5.45 -6.97
CA PRO A 421 -4.90 4.49 -8.08
C PRO A 421 -4.52 3.05 -7.70
N GLY A 422 -3.84 2.85 -6.56
CA GLY A 422 -3.35 1.54 -6.13
C GLY A 422 -4.36 0.70 -5.34
N PHE A 423 -5.50 1.26 -4.95
CA PHE A 423 -6.57 0.50 -4.30
C PHE A 423 -7.27 -0.43 -5.30
N SER A 424 -7.59 -1.64 -4.86
CA SER A 424 -8.40 -2.56 -5.65
C SER A 424 -9.86 -2.08 -5.76
N ALA A 425 -10.60 -2.62 -6.73
CA ALA A 425 -12.03 -2.37 -6.85
C ALA A 425 -12.81 -2.80 -5.58
N LYS A 426 -12.37 -3.86 -4.90
CA LYS A 426 -12.96 -4.34 -3.65
C LYS A 426 -12.79 -3.29 -2.55
N ALA A 427 -11.57 -2.84 -2.27
CA ALA A 427 -11.30 -1.78 -1.30
C ALA A 427 -12.08 -0.49 -1.59
N LEU A 428 -12.10 -0.03 -2.84
CA LEU A 428 -12.85 1.17 -3.23
C LEU A 428 -14.37 0.98 -3.09
N SER A 429 -14.90 -0.20 -3.42
CA SER A 429 -16.32 -0.49 -3.22
C SER A 429 -16.70 -0.53 -1.74
N THR A 430 -15.83 -1.07 -0.89
CA THR A 430 -15.99 -1.04 0.56
C THR A 430 -15.95 0.39 1.08
N PHE A 431 -14.99 1.20 0.65
CA PHE A 431 -14.91 2.61 1.01
C PHE A 431 -16.20 3.37 0.66
N ARG A 432 -16.76 3.14 -0.54
CA ARG A 432 -18.03 3.76 -0.97
C ARG A 432 -19.25 3.35 -0.14
N LYS A 433 -19.17 2.30 0.68
CA LYS A 433 -20.23 1.93 1.64
C LYS A 433 -20.18 2.79 2.92
N THR A 434 -19.08 3.49 3.19
CA THR A 434 -19.02 4.46 4.29
C THR A 434 -19.88 5.68 3.97
N LYS A 435 -20.59 6.22 4.98
CA LYS A 435 -21.52 7.35 4.77
C LYS A 435 -20.78 8.63 4.40
N GLU A 436 -19.55 8.75 4.86
CA GLU A 436 -18.69 9.92 4.73
C GLU A 436 -17.77 9.84 3.51
N CYS A 437 -17.92 8.84 2.62
CA CYS A 437 -17.00 8.64 1.49
C CYS A 437 -16.84 9.89 0.60
N ASP A 438 -17.95 10.51 0.19
CA ASP A 438 -17.94 11.74 -0.61
C ASP A 438 -17.27 12.89 0.15
N TYR A 439 -17.49 12.97 1.46
CA TYR A 439 -16.90 14.01 2.31
C TYR A 439 -15.38 13.84 2.45
N ILE A 440 -14.92 12.61 2.63
CA ILE A 440 -13.49 12.27 2.69
C ILE A 440 -12.81 12.59 1.36
N LEU A 441 -13.44 12.24 0.23
CA LEU A 441 -12.93 12.56 -1.11
C LEU A 441 -12.83 14.07 -1.32
N GLN A 442 -13.89 14.81 -0.99
CA GLN A 442 -13.92 16.27 -1.09
C GLN A 442 -12.79 16.92 -0.25
N ILE A 443 -12.63 16.51 1.01
CA ILE A 443 -11.55 17.02 1.87
C ILE A 443 -10.17 16.69 1.28
N GLY A 444 -9.99 15.50 0.71
CA GLY A 444 -8.77 15.11 0.02
C GLY A 444 -8.45 15.98 -1.20
N ASP A 445 -9.48 16.34 -1.98
CA ASP A 445 -9.36 17.23 -3.14
C ASP A 445 -9.00 18.66 -2.70
N GLU A 446 -9.72 19.22 -1.74
CA GLU A 446 -9.46 20.57 -1.21
C GLU A 446 -8.04 20.71 -0.62
N LEU A 447 -7.57 19.69 0.11
CA LEU A 447 -6.20 19.66 0.64
C LEU A 447 -5.16 19.56 -0.48
N THR A 448 -5.46 18.78 -1.52
CA THR A 448 -4.60 18.64 -2.70
C THR A 448 -4.46 19.97 -3.43
N GLU A 449 -5.56 20.68 -3.66
CA GLU A 449 -5.56 22.01 -4.26
C GLU A 449 -4.74 23.00 -3.43
N MET A 450 -4.95 23.02 -2.11
CA MET A 450 -4.19 23.88 -1.20
C MET A 450 -2.67 23.63 -1.27
N LEU A 451 -2.23 22.38 -1.44
CA LEU A 451 -0.83 22.03 -1.61
C LEU A 451 -0.26 22.53 -2.94
N GLN A 452 -1.03 22.42 -4.03
CA GLN A 452 -0.64 22.93 -5.34
C GLN A 452 -0.48 24.45 -5.34
N ASP A 453 -1.37 25.16 -4.65
CA ASP A 453 -1.30 26.62 -4.50
C ASP A 453 -0.05 27.07 -3.73
N LYS A 454 0.32 26.37 -2.65
CA LYS A 454 1.57 26.65 -1.91
C LYS A 454 2.80 26.48 -2.80
N VAL A 455 2.84 25.42 -3.62
CA VAL A 455 3.95 25.19 -4.55
C VAL A 455 4.04 26.33 -5.59
N ARG A 456 2.91 26.73 -6.19
CA ARG A 456 2.87 27.84 -7.16
C ARG A 456 3.42 29.15 -6.55
N GLN A 457 2.93 29.53 -5.38
CA GLN A 457 3.36 30.76 -4.69
C GLN A 457 4.83 30.74 -4.23
N GLY A 458 5.37 29.56 -3.92
CA GLY A 458 6.80 29.40 -3.58
C GLY A 458 7.73 29.48 -4.80
N THR A 459 7.21 29.21 -6.00
CA THR A 459 7.98 29.23 -7.25
C THR A 459 8.04 30.64 -7.86
N GLU A 460 7.03 31.48 -7.65
CA GLU A 460 7.01 32.89 -8.09
C GLU A 460 7.89 33.83 -7.24
N LYS A 461 8.35 33.38 -6.07
CA LYS A 461 9.20 34.14 -5.13
C LYS A 461 10.70 33.82 -5.24
N LYS A 462 11.11 32.98 -6.20
CA LYS A 462 12.51 32.71 -6.56
C LYS A 462 12.78 33.22 -7.96
#